data_AF-A0AAW0AND6-F1
#
_entry.id   AF-A0AAW0AND6-F1
#
_cell.length_a   1.000
_cell.length_b   1.000
_cell.length_c   1.000
_cell.angle_alpha   90.00
_cell.angle_beta   90.00
_cell.angle_gamma   90.00
#
_symmetry.space_group_name_H-M   'P 1'
#
loop_
_entity.id
_entity.type
_entity.pdbx_description
1 polymer ?
#
loop_
_entity_poly.entity_id
_entity_poly.type
_entity_poly.pdbx_seq_one_letter_code
_entity_poly.pdbx_strand_id
1 'polypeptide(L)'
;SLVSPTAAEQFGTWLCQPALAGKRLDVQVDVSVVPAHWAQKWPKKLASSHGETGYVVMKQSFDPKRKKALAKIGVMASNLHCPVENLKPMRTLFVPHIHAGRESISERAVRVVVIGPDVAGNNQHLGQYARVMPLKSQLKDTVQVRFALPEGGIGMFPLFSLCRA
;
A
#
# COMPACT_ATOMS: atom_id res chain seq x y z
N SER A 1 -4.16 -5.37 -22.96
CA SER A 1 -4.67 -4.08 -22.45
C SER A 1 -4.04 -3.87 -21.09
N LEU A 2 -3.14 -2.89 -20.95
CA LEU A 2 -2.53 -2.56 -19.66
C LEU A 2 -3.63 -1.93 -18.81
N VAL A 3 -4.03 -2.59 -17.73
CA VAL A 3 -5.00 -2.04 -16.80
C VAL A 3 -4.35 -0.83 -16.14
N SER A 4 -4.69 0.37 -16.62
CA SER A 4 -4.31 1.63 -15.99
C SER A 4 -4.78 1.60 -14.53
N PRO A 5 -4.04 2.23 -13.60
CA PRO A 5 -4.50 2.47 -12.25
C PRO A 5 -5.97 2.88 -12.24
N THR A 6 -6.84 2.02 -11.69
CA THR A 6 -8.24 2.40 -11.55
C THR A 6 -8.33 3.60 -10.62
N ALA A 7 -9.38 4.42 -10.70
CA ALA A 7 -9.59 5.57 -9.81
C ALA A 7 -9.51 5.20 -8.29
N ALA A 8 -9.63 3.91 -7.95
CA ALA A 8 -9.41 3.38 -6.61
C ALA A 8 -7.94 3.46 -6.11
N GLU A 9 -6.96 3.64 -6.99
CA GLU A 9 -5.56 3.82 -6.59
C GLU A 9 -5.24 5.25 -6.16
N GLN A 10 -6.02 6.23 -6.60
CA GLN A 10 -5.55 7.62 -6.57
C GLN A 10 -5.65 8.29 -5.19
N PHE A 11 -6.51 7.83 -4.27
CA PHE A 11 -6.82 8.59 -3.05
C PHE A 11 -7.14 7.72 -1.83
N GLY A 12 -6.29 6.74 -1.48
CA GLY A 12 -6.42 6.02 -0.21
C GLY A 12 -7.66 5.12 -0.06
N THR A 13 -8.53 5.04 -1.07
CA THR A 13 -9.79 4.26 -1.03
C THR A 13 -9.55 2.77 -0.86
N TRP A 14 -8.36 2.29 -1.23
CA TRP A 14 -7.90 0.93 -0.91
C TRP A 14 -7.94 0.64 0.61
N LEU A 15 -7.70 1.62 1.49
CA LEU A 15 -7.82 1.48 2.95
C LEU A 15 -9.28 1.40 3.45
N CYS A 16 -10.27 1.67 2.59
CA CYS A 16 -11.69 1.52 2.92
C CYS A 16 -12.18 0.06 2.77
N GLN A 17 -11.33 -0.84 2.29
CA GLN A 17 -11.70 -2.24 2.07
C GLN A 17 -11.79 -3.01 3.39
N PRO A 18 -12.93 -3.65 3.71
CA PRO A 18 -13.10 -4.44 4.93
C PRO A 18 -12.07 -5.56 5.11
N ALA A 19 -11.64 -6.20 4.01
CA ALA A 19 -10.68 -7.30 4.06
C ALA A 19 -9.28 -6.89 4.57
N LEU A 20 -8.98 -5.58 4.61
CA LEU A 20 -7.73 -5.06 5.16
C LEU A 20 -7.78 -4.85 6.68
N ALA A 21 -8.92 -5.07 7.33
CA ALA A 21 -9.01 -5.04 8.79
C ALA A 21 -8.09 -6.10 9.43
N GLY A 22 -7.47 -5.73 10.54
CA GLY A 22 -6.43 -6.49 11.25
C GLY A 22 -5.05 -6.48 10.57
N LYS A 23 -4.89 -5.86 9.39
CA LYS A 23 -3.62 -5.89 8.67
C LYS A 23 -2.71 -4.74 9.06
N ARG A 24 -1.42 -5.04 9.12
CA ARG A 24 -0.33 -4.05 9.06
C ARG A 24 0.03 -3.81 7.60
N LEU A 25 0.10 -2.53 7.23
CA LEU A 25 0.43 -2.09 5.87
C LEU A 25 1.50 -1.00 5.97
N ASP A 26 2.60 -1.18 5.26
CA ASP A 26 3.61 -0.15 5.18
C ASP A 26 3.18 0.92 4.17
N VAL A 27 3.29 2.18 4.57
CA VAL A 27 2.76 3.32 3.83
C VAL A 27 3.79 4.44 3.73
N GLN A 28 3.65 5.24 2.68
CA GLN A 28 4.37 6.49 2.49
C GLN A 28 3.39 7.66 2.51
N VAL A 29 3.80 8.74 3.16
CA VAL A 29 3.06 10.00 3.16
C VAL A 29 3.33 10.74 1.85
N ASP A 30 2.28 11.04 1.11
CA ASP A 30 2.33 11.87 -0.08
C ASP A 30 1.41 13.09 0.07
N VAL A 31 2.01 14.27 0.10
CA VAL A 31 1.33 15.56 0.25
C VAL A 31 1.42 16.41 -1.02
N SER A 32 1.87 15.82 -2.13
CA SER A 32 1.91 16.49 -3.44
C SER A 32 0.54 16.98 -3.89
N VAL A 33 -0.52 16.32 -3.43
CA VAL A 33 -1.91 16.74 -3.63
C VAL A 33 -2.60 16.86 -2.27
N VAL A 34 -3.05 18.08 -1.95
CA VAL A 34 -3.91 18.34 -0.79
C VAL A 34 -5.36 18.39 -1.27
N PRO A 35 -6.23 17.45 -0.86
CA PRO A 35 -7.63 17.51 -1.23
C PRO A 35 -8.26 18.83 -0.76
N ALA A 36 -9.07 19.46 -1.61
CA ALA A 36 -9.64 20.80 -1.34
C ALA A 36 -10.36 20.89 0.02
N HIS A 37 -11.00 19.80 0.45
CA HIS A 37 -11.71 19.74 1.73
C HIS A 37 -10.81 19.74 2.98
N TRP A 38 -9.50 19.61 2.79
CA TRP A 38 -8.47 19.74 3.82
C TRP A 38 -7.71 21.07 3.77
N ALA A 39 -7.89 21.91 2.74
CA ALA A 39 -7.12 23.14 2.54
C ALA A 39 -7.13 24.09 3.76
N GLN A 40 -8.24 24.14 4.50
CA GLN A 40 -8.39 24.99 5.70
C GLN A 40 -8.02 24.31 7.03
N LYS A 41 -7.90 22.98 7.05
CA LYS A 41 -7.63 22.18 8.26
C LYS A 41 -6.39 21.30 8.11
N TRP A 42 -5.46 21.72 7.23
CA TRP A 42 -4.25 20.95 6.95
C TRP A 42 -3.40 20.85 8.23
N PRO A 43 -3.03 19.64 8.68
CA PRO A 43 -2.16 19.51 9.84
C PRO A 43 -0.80 20.15 9.52
N LYS A 44 -0.38 21.18 10.28
CA LYS A 44 0.89 21.91 10.04
C LYS A 44 2.11 20.97 9.95
N LYS A 45 2.12 19.88 10.73
CA LYS A 45 3.18 18.87 10.74
C LYS A 45 3.21 17.97 9.51
N LEU A 46 2.14 17.92 8.73
CA LEU A 46 2.03 16.98 7.61
C LEU A 46 2.83 17.45 6.39
N ALA A 47 2.95 18.76 6.17
CA ALA A 47 3.74 19.31 5.05
C ALA A 47 5.22 18.89 5.12
N SER A 48 5.81 18.87 6.33
CA SER A 48 7.19 18.41 6.54
C SER A 48 7.35 16.88 6.53
N SER A 49 6.24 16.13 6.53
CA SER A 49 6.24 14.67 6.56
C SER A 49 6.21 14.06 5.14
N HIS A 50 6.34 14.87 4.08
CA HIS A 50 6.33 14.35 2.71
C HIS A 50 7.43 13.29 2.51
N GLY A 51 7.05 12.14 1.96
CA GLY A 51 7.98 11.06 1.70
C GLY A 51 8.34 10.22 2.93
N GLU A 52 7.92 10.63 4.14
CA GLU A 52 8.08 9.81 5.34
C GLU A 52 7.38 8.47 5.16
N THR A 53 8.04 7.41 5.64
CA THR A 53 7.53 6.05 5.56
C THR A 53 7.27 5.53 6.96
N GLY A 54 6.19 4.76 7.08
CA GLY A 54 5.80 4.14 8.34
C GLY A 54 4.87 2.98 8.07
N TYR A 55 4.06 2.65 9.06
CA TYR A 55 3.05 1.61 8.93
C TYR A 55 1.72 2.06 9.54
N VAL A 56 0.63 1.56 8.97
CA VAL A 56 -0.71 1.64 9.55
C VAL A 56 -1.14 0.25 9.99
N VAL A 57 -1.74 0.15 11.19
CA VAL A 57 -2.45 -1.07 11.63
C VAL A 57 -3.93 -0.79 11.53
N MET A 58 -4.57 -1.45 10.59
CA MET A 58 -5.98 -1.28 10.26
C MET A 58 -6.86 -1.98 11.28
N LYS A 59 -7.23 -1.31 12.38
CA LYS A 59 -8.16 -1.92 13.36
C LYS A 59 -9.54 -2.21 12.74
N GLN A 60 -9.97 -1.36 11.82
CA GLN A 60 -11.21 -1.45 11.05
C GLN A 60 -10.99 -0.77 9.71
N SER A 61 -11.82 -1.08 8.71
CA SER A 61 -11.82 -0.33 7.45
C SER A 61 -12.29 1.10 7.65
N PHE A 62 -11.77 2.03 6.85
CA PHE A 62 -12.30 3.39 6.84
C PHE A 62 -13.64 3.43 6.11
N ASP A 63 -14.55 4.28 6.61
CA ASP A 63 -15.82 4.54 5.94
C ASP A 63 -15.57 5.45 4.73
N PRO A 64 -15.82 4.99 3.49
CA PRO A 64 -15.59 5.79 2.29
C PRO A 64 -16.45 7.07 2.24
N LYS A 65 -17.55 7.14 3.01
CA LYS A 65 -18.37 8.35 3.13
C LYS A 65 -17.73 9.40 4.04
N ARG A 66 -16.79 9.00 4.91
CA ARG A 66 -16.05 9.91 5.80
C ARG A 66 -14.79 10.42 5.12
N LYS A 67 -14.95 11.41 4.25
CA LYS A 67 -13.86 12.10 3.52
C LYS A 67 -12.74 12.67 4.41
N LYS A 68 -12.93 12.76 5.73
CA LYS A 68 -11.95 13.30 6.69
C LYS A 68 -11.30 12.23 7.57
N ALA A 69 -11.22 10.99 7.08
CA ALA A 69 -10.58 9.91 7.81
C ALA A 69 -9.07 10.19 8.00
N LEU A 70 -8.62 10.14 9.25
CA LEU A 70 -7.20 10.20 9.61
C LEU A 70 -6.72 8.81 10.01
N ALA A 71 -5.66 8.35 9.38
CA ALA A 71 -4.92 7.17 9.80
C ALA A 71 -3.82 7.57 10.80
N LYS A 72 -3.67 6.76 11.85
CA LYS A 72 -2.52 6.83 12.74
C LYS A 72 -1.38 6.00 12.13
N ILE A 73 -0.33 6.66 11.67
CA ILE A 73 0.88 6.04 11.15
C ILE A 73 1.92 5.96 12.26
N GLY A 74 2.50 4.77 12.47
CA GLY A 74 3.73 4.63 13.24
C GLY A 74 4.92 5.01 12.38
N VAL A 75 5.63 6.09 12.73
CA VAL A 75 6.86 6.57 12.07
C VAL A 75 7.98 6.57 13.09
N MET A 76 8.91 5.63 12.96
CA MET A 76 9.97 5.38 13.94
C MET A 76 9.42 5.27 15.38
N ALA A 77 9.81 6.17 16.28
CA ALA A 77 9.37 6.22 17.69
C ALA A 77 8.14 7.13 17.91
N SER A 78 7.52 7.65 16.85
CA SER A 78 6.42 8.62 16.92
C SER A 78 5.19 8.15 16.17
N ASN A 79 4.07 8.86 16.38
CA ASN A 79 2.85 8.65 15.63
C ASN A 79 2.46 9.93 14.88
N LEU A 80 2.11 9.77 13.61
CA LEU A 80 1.59 10.83 12.76
C LEU A 80 0.11 10.55 12.44
N HIS A 81 -0.74 11.57 12.51
CA HIS A 81 -2.10 11.48 11.98
C HIS A 81 -2.11 12.07 10.56
N CYS A 82 -2.43 11.25 9.57
CA CYS A 82 -2.41 11.62 8.17
C CYS A 82 -3.78 11.32 7.53
N PRO A 83 -4.33 12.22 6.69
CA PRO A 83 -5.46 11.89 5.85
C PRO A 83 -5.19 10.62 5.04
N VAL A 84 -6.16 9.72 5.02
CA VAL A 84 -6.06 8.44 4.29
C VAL A 84 -5.74 8.65 2.80
N GLU A 85 -6.26 9.73 2.21
CA GLU A 85 -6.03 10.13 0.81
C GLU A 85 -4.58 10.49 0.51
N ASN A 86 -3.80 10.84 1.54
CA ASN A 86 -2.39 11.19 1.44
C ASN A 86 -1.45 10.01 1.77
N LEU A 87 -2.00 8.79 1.79
CA LEU A 87 -1.21 7.57 2.00
C LEU A 87 -1.08 6.78 0.71
N LYS A 88 0.17 6.44 0.39
CA LYS A 88 0.52 5.53 -0.69
C LYS A 88 0.97 4.17 -0.14
N PRO A 89 0.54 3.05 -0.74
CA PRO A 89 1.12 1.74 -0.43
C PRO A 89 2.63 1.73 -0.67
N MET A 90 3.39 1.18 0.27
CA MET A 90 4.83 0.96 0.06
C MET A 90 5.03 -0.22 -0.87
N ARG A 91 5.67 0.05 -2.02
CA ARG A 91 6.04 -0.95 -3.04
C ARG A 91 7.54 -0.99 -3.30
N THR A 92 8.31 -0.41 -2.38
CA THR A 92 9.76 -0.41 -2.44
C THR A 92 10.37 -0.88 -1.13
N LEU A 93 11.62 -1.30 -1.22
CA LEU A 93 12.47 -1.70 -0.11
C LEU A 93 13.64 -0.72 0.00
N PHE A 94 14.00 -0.39 1.24
CA PHE A 94 15.27 0.28 1.49
C PHE A 94 16.37 -0.79 1.51
N VAL A 95 17.41 -0.61 0.70
CA VAL A 95 18.52 -1.56 0.63
C VAL A 95 19.76 -0.93 1.27
N PRO A 96 20.17 -1.34 2.48
CA PRO A 96 21.23 -0.66 3.24
C PRO A 96 22.58 -0.60 2.50
N HIS A 97 22.86 -1.56 1.62
CA HIS A 97 24.14 -1.70 0.93
C HIS A 97 24.18 -1.05 -0.45
N ILE A 98 23.06 -0.50 -0.93
CA ILE A 98 23.01 0.28 -2.17
C ILE A 98 22.79 1.73 -1.74
N HIS A 99 23.80 2.59 -1.91
CA HIS A 99 23.68 4.01 -1.58
C HIS A 99 22.42 4.60 -2.27
N ALA A 100 21.46 5.04 -1.46
CA ALA A 100 20.16 5.57 -1.89
C ALA A 100 19.30 4.63 -2.77
N GLY A 101 19.61 3.34 -2.85
CA GLY A 101 18.88 2.38 -3.68
C GLY A 101 17.54 2.00 -3.08
N ARG A 102 16.44 2.43 -3.73
CA ARG A 102 15.12 1.83 -3.52
C ARG A 102 14.94 0.73 -4.57
N GLU A 103 14.79 -0.51 -4.12
CA GLU A 103 14.43 -1.63 -5.00
C GLU A 103 12.91 -1.84 -4.98
N SER A 104 12.36 -2.33 -6.08
CA SER A 104 10.93 -2.69 -6.14
C SER A 104 10.65 -3.95 -5.31
N ILE A 105 9.46 -4.04 -4.71
CA ILE A 105 9.04 -5.28 -4.04
C ILE A 105 8.94 -6.47 -5.01
N SER A 106 8.84 -6.23 -6.32
CA SER A 106 8.80 -7.28 -7.35
C SER A 106 10.14 -8.05 -7.48
N GLU A 107 11.24 -7.43 -7.06
CA GLU A 107 12.61 -7.95 -7.28
C GLU A 107 13.13 -8.78 -6.09
N ARG A 108 12.40 -8.81 -4.97
CA ARG A 108 12.85 -9.43 -3.71
C ARG A 108 11.77 -10.29 -3.07
N ALA A 109 12.19 -11.33 -2.35
CA ALA A 109 11.28 -12.22 -1.62
C ALA A 109 10.75 -11.57 -0.32
N VAL A 110 9.84 -10.61 -0.47
CA VAL A 110 9.25 -9.81 0.61
C VAL A 110 7.81 -10.22 0.92
N ARG A 111 7.36 -9.99 2.16
CA ARG A 111 5.98 -10.15 2.57
C ARG A 111 5.12 -8.98 2.09
N VAL A 112 3.94 -9.30 1.56
CA VAL A 112 2.98 -8.34 1.05
C VAL A 112 1.57 -8.67 1.51
N VAL A 113 0.68 -7.68 1.43
CA VAL A 113 -0.77 -7.83 1.48
C VAL A 113 -1.34 -7.49 0.11
N VAL A 114 -2.31 -8.28 -0.33
CA VAL A 114 -3.10 -7.99 -1.53
C VAL A 114 -4.12 -6.89 -1.21
N ILE A 115 -4.03 -5.76 -1.92
CA ILE A 115 -4.89 -4.57 -1.73
C ILE A 115 -5.74 -4.25 -2.97
N GLY A 116 -5.61 -5.05 -4.03
CA GLY A 116 -6.33 -4.88 -5.29
C GLY A 116 -6.49 -6.20 -6.05
N PRO A 117 -7.07 -6.18 -7.25
CA PRO A 117 -7.37 -7.38 -8.02
C PRO A 117 -6.12 -8.08 -8.56
N ASP A 118 -6.25 -9.36 -8.90
CA ASP A 118 -5.25 -10.11 -9.66
C ASP A 118 -5.18 -9.64 -11.14
N VAL A 119 -4.30 -10.26 -11.94
CA VAL A 119 -4.15 -9.91 -13.37
C VAL A 119 -5.39 -10.20 -14.22
N ALA A 120 -6.33 -11.01 -13.72
CA ALA A 120 -7.60 -11.33 -14.37
C ALA A 120 -8.75 -10.44 -13.86
N GLY A 121 -8.50 -9.55 -12.89
CA GLY A 121 -9.51 -8.67 -12.30
C GLY A 121 -10.21 -9.22 -11.06
N ASN A 122 -9.81 -10.38 -10.53
CA ASN A 122 -10.48 -11.02 -9.40
C ASN A 122 -10.00 -10.48 -8.05
N ASN A 123 -10.94 -10.29 -7.12
CA ASN A 123 -10.68 -9.79 -5.76
C ASN A 123 -10.69 -10.88 -4.67
N GLN A 124 -10.69 -12.16 -5.02
CA GLN A 124 -10.83 -13.27 -4.06
C GLN A 124 -9.72 -13.28 -2.98
N HIS A 125 -8.53 -12.78 -3.32
CA HIS A 125 -7.37 -12.79 -2.44
C HIS A 125 -7.15 -11.49 -1.68
N LEU A 126 -8.08 -10.53 -1.77
CA LEU A 126 -7.98 -9.24 -1.08
C LEU A 126 -7.74 -9.43 0.43
N GLY A 127 -6.79 -8.69 0.99
CA GLY A 127 -6.40 -8.77 2.40
C GLY A 127 -5.58 -10.00 2.81
N GLN A 128 -5.33 -10.94 1.89
CA GLN A 128 -4.46 -12.07 2.19
C GLN A 128 -3.00 -11.64 2.26
N TYR A 129 -2.26 -12.28 3.17
CA TYR A 129 -0.81 -12.19 3.22
C TYR A 129 -0.20 -13.15 2.21
N ALA A 130 0.81 -12.67 1.49
CA ALA A 130 1.58 -13.47 0.56
C ALA A 130 3.07 -13.10 0.63
N ARG A 131 3.90 -13.93 0.00
CA ARG A 131 5.33 -13.67 -0.20
C ARG A 131 5.60 -13.55 -1.70
N VAL A 132 6.28 -12.49 -2.10
CA VAL A 132 6.72 -12.31 -3.48
C VAL A 132 7.70 -13.41 -3.86
N MET A 133 7.53 -13.95 -5.05
CA MET A 133 8.44 -14.89 -5.69
C MET A 133 9.16 -14.16 -6.84
N PRO A 134 10.42 -13.72 -6.65
CA PRO A 134 11.16 -13.06 -7.71
C PRO A 134 11.35 -13.99 -8.90
N LEU A 135 10.94 -13.56 -10.09
CA LEU A 135 11.18 -14.30 -11.33
C LEU A 135 12.29 -13.60 -12.12
N LYS A 136 13.15 -14.38 -12.78
CA LYS A 136 14.25 -13.83 -13.59
C LYS A 136 13.78 -13.09 -14.85
N SER A 137 12.54 -13.30 -15.31
CA SER A 137 11.99 -12.70 -16.54
C SER A 137 10.66 -11.96 -16.30
N GLN A 138 10.58 -11.11 -15.27
CA GLN A 138 9.34 -10.38 -15.01
C GLN A 138 9.08 -9.29 -16.06
N LEU A 139 7.84 -9.26 -16.56
CA LEU A 139 7.23 -7.99 -16.95
C LEU A 139 7.24 -7.10 -15.71
N LYS A 140 7.82 -5.90 -15.80
CA LYS A 140 8.11 -5.02 -14.64
C LYS A 140 6.92 -4.78 -13.71
N ASP A 141 5.70 -4.91 -14.21
CA ASP A 141 4.47 -4.57 -13.50
C ASP A 141 3.67 -5.78 -13.00
N THR A 142 4.11 -7.01 -13.25
CA THR A 142 3.41 -8.23 -12.79
C THR A 142 4.28 -9.05 -11.85
N VAL A 143 3.72 -9.38 -10.69
CA VAL A 143 4.41 -10.02 -9.57
C VAL A 143 3.75 -11.35 -9.26
N GLN A 144 4.56 -12.41 -9.22
CA GLN A 144 4.14 -13.70 -8.71
C GLN A 144 4.24 -13.72 -7.18
N VAL A 145 3.22 -14.24 -6.52
CA VAL A 145 3.19 -14.38 -5.06
C VAL A 145 2.79 -15.79 -4.65
N ARG A 146 3.27 -16.24 -3.49
CA ARG A 146 2.81 -17.44 -2.81
C ARG A 146 2.08 -17.04 -1.53
N PHE A 147 0.85 -17.50 -1.36
CA PHE A 147 0.05 -17.17 -0.19
C PHE A 147 0.52 -17.93 1.05
N ALA A 148 0.30 -17.32 2.23
CA ALA A 148 0.74 -17.91 3.50
C ALA A 148 -0.14 -19.10 3.96
N LEU A 149 -1.40 -19.15 3.51
CA LEU A 149 -2.33 -20.23 3.87
C LEU A 149 -2.09 -21.46 2.98
N PRO A 150 -2.23 -22.69 3.50
CA PRO A 150 -1.98 -23.93 2.76
C PRO A 150 -2.77 -24.04 1.45
N GLU A 151 -3.98 -23.47 1.43
CA GLU A 151 -4.90 -23.50 0.29
C GLU A 151 -4.67 -22.37 -0.72
N GLY A 152 -3.86 -21.36 -0.36
CA GLY A 152 -3.76 -20.14 -1.14
C GLY A 152 -2.97 -20.28 -2.44
N GLY A 153 -2.12 -21.31 -2.56
CA GLY A 153 -1.39 -21.58 -3.80
C GLY A 153 -0.49 -20.42 -4.25
N ILE A 154 -0.42 -20.23 -5.57
CA ILE A 154 0.37 -19.20 -6.24
C ILE A 154 -0.57 -18.30 -7.05
N GLY A 155 -0.35 -16.99 -6.98
CA GLY A 155 -1.13 -16.01 -7.75
C GLY A 155 -0.24 -15.03 -8.50
N MET A 156 -0.83 -14.36 -9.49
CA MET A 156 -0.19 -13.32 -10.30
C MET A 156 -0.95 -12.00 -10.11
N PHE A 157 -0.24 -10.97 -9.69
CA PHE A 157 -0.82 -9.67 -9.37
C PHE A 157 -0.09 -8.54 -10.07
N PRO A 158 -0.79 -7.50 -10.52
CA PRO A 158 -0.15 -6.23 -10.82
C PRO A 158 0.57 -5.69 -9.58
N LEU A 159 1.72 -5.04 -9.77
CA LEU A 159 2.48 -4.43 -8.67
C LEU A 159 1.63 -3.44 -7.86
N PHE A 160 0.73 -2.71 -8.53
CA PHE A 160 -0.18 -1.78 -7.87
C PHE A 160 -1.16 -2.46 -6.90
N SER A 161 -1.50 -3.73 -7.12
CA SER A 161 -2.42 -4.49 -6.26
C SER A 161 -1.75 -5.02 -4.99
N LEU A 162 -0.46 -4.73 -4.78
CA LEU A 162 0.32 -5.20 -3.65
C LEU A 162 0.78 -4.05 -2.76
N CYS A 163 0.85 -4.31 -1.47
CA CYS A 163 1.43 -3.42 -0.46
C CYS A 163 2.38 -4.21 0.44
N ARG A 164 3.53 -3.64 0.79
CA ARG A 164 4.48 -4.25 1.75
C ARG A 164 3.85 -4.34 3.14
N ALA A 165 4.18 -5.40 3.90
CA ALA A 165 3.55 -5.68 5.18
C ALA A 165 4.44 -6.36 6.23
#